data_AF-A0A921J0W0-F1
#
_entry.id   AF-A0A921J0W0-F1
#
_cell.length_a   1.000
_cell.length_b   1.000
_cell.length_c   1.000
_cell.angle_alpha   90.00
_cell.angle_beta   90.00
_cell.angle_gamma   90.00
#
_symmetry.space_group_name_H-M   'P 1'
#
loop_
_entity.id
_entity.type
_entity.pdbx_description
1 polymer ?
#
loop_
_entity_poly.entity_id
_entity_poly.type
_entity_poly.pdbx_seq_one_letter_code
_entity_poly.pdbx_strand_id
1 'polypeptide(L)'
;MMALRTPGEAVDYAMTRLTSGYNGLCLAHVQDAYGAVPVEPSAIAAWTNSDCKHVTADLASAPYGAPVYWSQPGNPYGHIALHLDGDRMYTTDSGAGHPHEASMSDWQNRYGYQPLGWTEDIEGQPIPGLAAQTTTPPKKGITDMAEILFNDLDTGKVYYWNILTGAKYIGVPDQLEILKAAGIPMHETSSKGPWMTRAQEITDTTLAGITATINAQAAAIETLSKSMGADPEQIAQAVQQAVKDKLDSLEITISAE
;
A
#
# COMPACT_ATOMS: atom_id res chain seq x y z
N MET A 1 -5.69 5.67 18.42
CA MET A 1 -6.44 5.07 17.30
C MET A 1 -5.89 3.66 17.12
N MET A 2 -6.74 2.62 17.15
CA MET A 2 -6.28 1.28 16.75
C MET A 2 -6.13 1.29 15.23
N ALA A 3 -5.04 0.69 14.72
CA ALA A 3 -4.89 0.49 13.29
C ALA A 3 -5.99 -0.45 12.79
N LEU A 4 -6.49 -0.22 11.57
CA LEU A 4 -7.39 -1.16 10.90
C LEU A 4 -6.72 -2.53 10.77
N ARG A 5 -7.53 -3.58 10.68
CA ARG A 5 -7.06 -4.91 10.27
C ARG A 5 -6.50 -4.85 8.85
N THR A 6 -5.50 -5.67 8.56
CA THR A 6 -5.05 -5.93 7.18
C THR A 6 -6.13 -6.69 6.41
N PRO A 7 -6.08 -6.75 5.06
CA PRO A 7 -7.08 -7.46 4.26
C PRO A 7 -7.25 -8.93 4.65
N GLY A 8 -6.13 -9.62 4.91
CA GLY A 8 -6.11 -10.99 5.42
C GLY A 8 -6.90 -11.13 6.72
N GLU A 9 -6.56 -10.32 7.70
CA GLU A 9 -7.20 -10.32 9.01
C GLU A 9 -8.68 -9.90 8.96
N ALA A 10 -9.05 -8.98 8.06
CA ALA A 10 -10.43 -8.53 7.91
C ALA A 10 -11.32 -9.63 7.33
N VAL A 11 -10.85 -10.33 6.29
CA VAL A 11 -11.55 -11.48 5.72
C VAL A 11 -11.67 -12.60 6.75
N ASP A 12 -10.57 -12.96 7.41
CA ASP A 12 -10.58 -13.99 8.46
C ASP A 12 -11.55 -13.63 9.59
N TYR A 13 -11.55 -12.36 10.02
CA TYR A 13 -12.48 -11.88 11.05
C TYR A 13 -13.93 -11.94 10.57
N ALA A 14 -14.22 -11.53 9.34
CA ALA A 14 -15.56 -11.60 8.77
C ALA A 14 -16.07 -13.05 8.71
N MET A 15 -15.25 -13.97 8.19
CA MET A 15 -15.61 -15.37 7.99
C MET A 15 -15.66 -16.19 9.28
N THR A 16 -14.97 -15.76 10.35
CA THR A 16 -14.92 -16.52 11.62
C THR A 16 -15.70 -15.88 12.76
N ARG A 17 -15.90 -14.55 12.74
CA ARG A 17 -16.54 -13.80 13.84
C ARG A 17 -17.82 -13.08 13.42
N LEU A 18 -17.98 -12.72 12.15
CA LEU A 18 -19.16 -12.00 11.63
C LEU A 18 -20.02 -12.93 10.77
N THR A 19 -20.42 -14.08 11.31
CA THR A 19 -21.09 -15.14 10.53
C THR A 19 -22.62 -15.12 10.62
N SER A 20 -23.21 -14.17 11.35
CA SER A 20 -24.66 -14.02 11.50
C SER A 20 -25.06 -12.54 11.59
N GLY A 21 -26.29 -12.22 11.19
CA GLY A 21 -26.79 -10.85 11.17
C GLY A 21 -26.44 -10.09 9.87
N TYR A 22 -26.33 -8.77 9.95
CA TYR A 22 -26.00 -7.87 8.84
C TYR A 22 -26.94 -7.86 7.62
N ASN A 23 -28.19 -8.31 7.80
CA ASN A 23 -29.21 -8.24 6.74
C ASN A 23 -29.48 -6.78 6.35
N GLY A 24 -29.08 -6.41 5.14
CA GLY A 24 -29.17 -5.04 4.63
C GLY A 24 -28.13 -4.07 5.21
N LEU A 25 -27.10 -4.58 5.91
CA LEU A 25 -26.06 -3.78 6.56
C LEU A 25 -24.67 -4.11 5.97
N CYS A 26 -24.59 -4.19 4.64
CA CYS A 26 -23.36 -4.56 3.94
C CYS A 26 -22.17 -3.66 4.28
N LEU A 27 -22.41 -2.35 4.44
CA LEU A 27 -21.36 -1.42 4.86
C LEU A 27 -20.89 -1.69 6.29
N ALA A 28 -21.81 -1.84 7.25
CA ALA A 28 -21.45 -2.11 8.63
C ALA A 28 -20.66 -3.42 8.77
N HIS A 29 -20.99 -4.43 7.96
CA HIS A 29 -20.25 -5.68 7.95
C HIS A 29 -18.78 -5.49 7.55
N VAL A 30 -18.52 -4.72 6.48
CA VAL A 30 -17.15 -4.42 6.03
C VAL A 30 -16.43 -3.50 7.01
N GLN A 31 -17.12 -2.53 7.60
CA GLN A 31 -16.58 -1.67 8.66
C GLN A 31 -16.13 -2.50 9.87
N ASP A 32 -16.98 -3.39 10.38
CA ASP A 32 -16.66 -4.26 11.53
C ASP A 32 -15.56 -5.27 11.21
N ALA A 33 -15.53 -5.80 9.98
CA ALA A 33 -14.47 -6.67 9.50
C ALA A 33 -13.11 -5.96 9.58
N TYR A 34 -13.03 -4.71 9.14
CA TYR A 34 -11.81 -3.91 9.24
C TYR A 34 -11.55 -3.30 10.62
N GLY A 35 -12.56 -3.23 11.48
CA GLY A 35 -12.51 -2.46 12.72
C GLY A 35 -12.49 -0.96 12.48
N ALA A 36 -13.11 -0.53 11.37
CA ALA A 36 -13.16 0.87 10.95
C ALA A 36 -14.17 1.67 11.76
N VAL A 37 -13.86 2.94 12.00
CA VAL A 37 -14.83 3.90 12.55
C VAL A 37 -15.87 4.21 11.47
N PRO A 38 -17.18 3.98 11.70
CA PRO A 38 -18.21 4.33 10.73
C PRO A 38 -18.36 5.84 10.54
N VAL A 39 -18.40 6.32 9.30
CA VAL A 39 -18.60 7.74 8.96
C VAL A 39 -19.82 7.92 8.05
N GLU A 40 -19.91 7.11 7.00
CA GLU A 40 -20.86 7.22 5.92
C GLU A 40 -22.11 6.36 6.16
N PRO A 41 -23.29 6.83 5.72
CA PRO A 41 -24.56 6.16 6.00
C PRO A 41 -24.86 4.98 5.05
N SER A 42 -24.09 4.82 3.96
CA SER A 42 -24.36 3.81 2.94
C SER A 42 -23.14 3.47 2.09
N ALA A 43 -23.15 2.30 1.45
CA ALA A 43 -22.05 1.85 0.59
C ALA A 43 -21.81 2.81 -0.59
N ILE A 44 -22.86 3.40 -1.17
CA ILE A 44 -22.70 4.37 -2.24
C ILE A 44 -22.09 5.68 -1.75
N ALA A 45 -22.38 6.10 -0.50
CA ALA A 45 -21.79 7.28 0.11
C ALA A 45 -20.30 7.04 0.40
N ALA A 46 -19.96 5.90 1.00
CA ALA A 46 -18.59 5.45 1.22
C ALA A 46 -17.77 5.40 -0.08
N TRP A 47 -18.32 4.85 -1.16
CA TRP A 47 -17.68 4.87 -2.48
C TRP A 47 -17.48 6.29 -3.02
N THR A 48 -18.53 7.12 -2.95
CA THR A 48 -18.51 8.48 -3.52
C THR A 48 -17.48 9.35 -2.84
N ASN A 49 -17.38 9.24 -1.51
CA ASN A 49 -16.53 10.07 -0.67
C ASN A 49 -15.12 9.50 -0.45
N SER A 50 -14.82 8.29 -0.95
CA SER A 50 -13.45 7.76 -0.95
C SER A 50 -12.56 8.50 -1.95
N ASP A 51 -11.39 8.94 -1.48
CA ASP A 51 -10.34 9.53 -2.31
C ASP A 51 -9.39 8.47 -2.90
N CYS A 52 -9.52 7.20 -2.48
CA CYS A 52 -8.63 6.10 -2.86
C CYS A 52 -9.33 5.04 -3.73
N LYS A 53 -10.20 5.50 -4.64
CA LYS A 53 -11.01 4.65 -5.52
C LYS A 53 -10.28 4.23 -6.80
N HIS A 54 -10.44 2.95 -7.15
CA HIS A 54 -10.06 2.34 -8.41
C HIS A 54 -11.32 2.02 -9.21
N VAL A 55 -11.71 2.94 -10.10
CA VAL A 55 -12.91 2.80 -10.92
C VAL A 55 -12.69 1.73 -11.98
N THR A 56 -13.41 0.62 -11.89
CA THR A 56 -13.30 -0.49 -12.83
C THR A 56 -14.57 -1.34 -12.83
N ALA A 57 -14.92 -1.89 -13.99
CA ALA A 57 -15.93 -2.92 -14.11
C ALA A 57 -15.38 -4.33 -13.81
N ASP A 58 -14.06 -4.50 -13.90
CA ASP A 58 -13.38 -5.76 -13.62
C ASP A 58 -13.03 -5.87 -12.13
N LEU A 59 -14.02 -6.23 -11.32
CA LEU A 59 -13.83 -6.41 -9.88
C LEU A 59 -13.03 -7.67 -9.53
N ALA A 60 -12.89 -8.62 -10.47
CA ALA A 60 -12.07 -9.81 -10.25
C ALA A 60 -10.57 -9.52 -10.19
N SER A 61 -10.17 -8.35 -10.70
CA SER A 61 -8.80 -7.83 -10.60
C SER A 61 -8.50 -7.14 -9.26
N ALA A 62 -9.50 -6.93 -8.39
CA ALA A 62 -9.29 -6.27 -7.11
C ALA A 62 -8.33 -7.08 -6.22
N PRO A 63 -7.54 -6.43 -5.34
CA PRO A 63 -6.72 -7.16 -4.38
C PRO A 63 -7.57 -8.01 -3.41
N TYR A 64 -6.98 -9.08 -2.86
CA TYR A 64 -7.62 -9.87 -1.80
C TYR A 64 -8.01 -8.97 -0.62
N GLY A 65 -9.24 -9.13 -0.13
CA GLY A 65 -9.86 -8.37 0.95
C GLY A 65 -10.25 -6.93 0.60
N ALA A 66 -9.93 -6.43 -0.60
CA ALA A 66 -10.33 -5.07 -0.99
C ALA A 66 -11.85 -4.86 -0.90
N PRO A 67 -12.32 -3.73 -0.36
CA PRO A 67 -13.72 -3.36 -0.45
C PRO A 67 -14.10 -3.11 -1.91
N VAL A 68 -15.02 -3.91 -2.44
CA VAL A 68 -15.56 -3.81 -3.80
C VAL A 68 -16.98 -3.26 -3.75
N TYR A 69 -17.33 -2.38 -4.69
CA TYR A 69 -18.57 -1.60 -4.65
C TYR A 69 -19.40 -1.75 -5.92
N TRP A 70 -20.72 -1.70 -5.72
CA TRP A 70 -21.71 -1.67 -6.79
C TRP A 70 -22.76 -0.58 -6.55
N SER A 71 -23.30 -0.08 -7.65
CA SER A 71 -24.61 0.56 -7.66
C SER A 71 -25.66 -0.44 -8.14
N GLN A 72 -26.93 -0.20 -7.82
CA GLN A 72 -28.02 -1.04 -8.31
C GLN A 72 -29.23 -0.16 -8.65
N PRO A 73 -29.82 -0.30 -9.85
CA PRO A 73 -31.03 0.44 -10.20
C PRO A 73 -32.15 0.23 -9.17
N GLY A 74 -32.74 1.32 -8.67
CA GLY A 74 -33.80 1.27 -7.65
C GLY A 74 -33.32 1.11 -6.21
N ASN A 75 -32.02 0.95 -5.97
CA ASN A 75 -31.42 0.90 -4.63
C ASN A 75 -30.48 2.11 -4.43
N PRO A 76 -30.87 3.11 -3.62
CA PRO A 76 -30.07 4.31 -3.42
C PRO A 76 -28.88 4.10 -2.47
N TYR A 77 -28.73 2.93 -1.84
CA TYR A 77 -27.70 2.68 -0.83
C TYR A 77 -26.43 2.03 -1.39
N GLY A 78 -26.51 1.48 -2.61
CA GLY A 78 -25.41 0.72 -3.21
C GLY A 78 -25.12 -0.58 -2.47
N HIS A 79 -23.99 -1.19 -2.79
CA HIS A 79 -23.53 -2.40 -2.14
C HIS A 79 -22.01 -2.45 -2.02
N ILE A 80 -21.53 -3.12 -0.98
CA ILE A 80 -20.10 -3.30 -0.69
C ILE A 80 -19.86 -4.74 -0.21
N ALA A 81 -18.72 -5.32 -0.57
CA ALA A 81 -18.29 -6.63 -0.12
C ALA A 81 -16.77 -6.68 0.04
N LEU A 82 -16.26 -7.74 0.69
CA LEU A 82 -14.83 -8.06 0.71
C LEU A 82 -14.52 -8.95 -0.49
N HIS A 83 -13.59 -8.54 -1.34
CA HIS A 83 -13.08 -9.41 -2.41
C HIS A 83 -12.29 -10.59 -1.80
N LEU A 84 -12.46 -11.80 -2.36
CA LEU A 84 -11.68 -12.97 -1.98
C LEU A 84 -10.64 -13.24 -3.07
N ASP A 85 -11.02 -13.96 -4.11
CA ASP A 85 -10.16 -14.32 -5.22
C ASP A 85 -10.96 -14.46 -6.52
N GLY A 86 -10.45 -13.87 -7.62
CA GLY A 86 -11.10 -13.94 -8.92
C GLY A 86 -12.56 -13.48 -8.84
N ASP A 87 -13.52 -14.34 -9.14
CA ASP A 87 -14.94 -13.97 -9.13
C ASP A 87 -15.61 -14.06 -7.74
N ARG A 88 -14.86 -14.38 -6.67
CA ARG A 88 -15.42 -14.62 -5.34
C ARG A 88 -15.36 -13.40 -4.44
N MET A 89 -16.42 -13.22 -3.67
CA MET A 89 -16.51 -12.21 -2.61
C MET A 89 -17.13 -12.80 -1.35
N TYR A 90 -16.84 -12.20 -0.19
CA TYR A 90 -17.57 -12.42 1.05
C TYR A 90 -18.49 -11.23 1.31
N THR A 91 -19.78 -11.48 1.36
CA THR A 91 -20.80 -10.44 1.29
C THR A 91 -22.00 -10.72 2.18
N THR A 92 -22.91 -9.76 2.25
CA THR A 92 -24.19 -9.89 2.94
C THR A 92 -25.30 -9.53 1.96
N ASP A 93 -26.33 -10.35 1.85
CA ASP A 93 -27.55 -9.96 1.15
C ASP A 93 -28.77 -10.32 1.99
N SER A 94 -29.86 -9.59 1.79
CA SER A 94 -31.09 -9.77 2.56
C SER A 94 -31.82 -11.08 2.22
N GLY A 95 -31.53 -11.72 1.08
CA GLY A 95 -32.12 -12.98 0.64
C GLY A 95 -31.46 -14.21 1.28
N ALA A 96 -30.15 -14.18 1.50
CA ALA A 96 -29.38 -15.22 2.17
C ALA A 96 -29.59 -15.20 3.69
N GLY A 97 -29.88 -14.03 4.27
CA GLY A 97 -30.19 -13.91 5.69
C GLY A 97 -28.95 -13.92 6.62
N HIS A 98 -27.75 -14.10 6.06
CA HIS A 98 -26.47 -14.10 6.76
C HIS A 98 -25.30 -13.75 5.81
N PRO A 99 -24.13 -13.36 6.35
CA PRO A 99 -22.91 -13.21 5.57
C PRO A 99 -22.46 -14.53 4.95
N HIS A 100 -22.07 -14.51 3.69
CA HIS A 100 -21.75 -15.71 2.91
C HIS A 100 -20.82 -15.39 1.74
N GLU A 101 -20.23 -16.43 1.17
CA GLU A 101 -19.49 -16.31 -0.08
C GLU A 101 -20.44 -16.29 -1.29
N ALA A 102 -20.16 -15.42 -2.25
CA ALA A 102 -20.95 -15.29 -3.47
C ALA A 102 -20.04 -15.02 -4.69
N SER A 103 -20.62 -15.21 -5.87
CA SER A 103 -20.01 -14.84 -7.15
C SER A 103 -20.39 -13.40 -7.52
N MET A 104 -19.39 -12.60 -7.86
CA MET A 104 -19.58 -11.21 -8.31
C MET A 104 -20.26 -11.17 -9.69
N SER A 105 -19.85 -12.04 -10.61
CA SER A 105 -20.45 -12.14 -11.94
C SER A 105 -21.92 -12.56 -11.90
N ASP A 106 -22.30 -13.43 -10.95
CA ASP A 106 -23.71 -13.78 -10.75
C ASP A 106 -24.55 -12.59 -10.32
N TRP A 107 -24.02 -11.74 -9.42
CA TRP A 107 -24.71 -10.54 -8.99
C TRP A 107 -24.88 -9.52 -10.11
N GLN A 108 -23.85 -9.36 -10.93
CA GLN A 108 -23.89 -8.46 -12.08
C GLN A 108 -24.86 -8.95 -13.16
N ASN A 109 -24.77 -10.24 -13.52
CA ASN A 109 -25.51 -10.81 -14.64
C ASN A 109 -26.97 -11.14 -14.29
N ARG A 110 -27.25 -11.62 -13.08
CA ARG A 110 -28.59 -12.09 -12.70
C ARG A 110 -29.39 -11.03 -11.96
N TYR A 111 -28.74 -10.21 -11.15
CA TYR A 111 -29.40 -9.26 -10.24
C TYR A 111 -29.17 -7.80 -10.62
N GLY A 112 -28.45 -7.54 -11.72
CA GLY A 112 -28.31 -6.22 -12.33
C GLY A 112 -27.42 -5.25 -11.57
N TYR A 113 -26.59 -5.73 -10.63
CA TYR A 113 -25.62 -4.90 -9.93
C TYR A 113 -24.59 -4.33 -10.93
N GLN A 114 -24.40 -3.02 -10.89
CA GLN A 114 -23.47 -2.31 -11.75
C GLN A 114 -22.16 -2.06 -10.99
N PRO A 115 -21.04 -2.68 -11.40
CA PRO A 115 -19.77 -2.52 -10.71
C PRO A 115 -19.30 -1.07 -10.79
N LEU A 116 -18.81 -0.57 -9.65
CA LEU A 116 -18.23 0.78 -9.55
C LEU A 116 -16.71 0.72 -9.49
N GLY A 117 -16.17 -0.22 -8.71
CA GLY A 117 -14.74 -0.38 -8.50
C GLY A 117 -14.42 -0.90 -7.10
N TRP A 118 -13.19 -0.67 -6.67
CA TRP A 118 -12.71 -1.00 -5.33
C TRP A 118 -11.93 0.16 -4.71
N THR A 119 -11.72 0.15 -3.40
CA THR A 119 -11.00 1.23 -2.70
C THR A 119 -9.80 0.71 -1.91
N GLU A 120 -8.78 1.55 -1.74
CA GLU A 120 -7.65 1.25 -0.83
C GLU A 120 -7.94 1.65 0.63
N ASP A 121 -9.04 2.36 0.86
CA ASP A 121 -9.52 2.81 2.16
C ASP A 121 -10.93 2.27 2.47
N ILE A 122 -11.36 2.43 3.71
CA ILE A 122 -12.75 2.25 4.14
C ILE A 122 -13.10 3.41 5.06
N GLU A 123 -14.18 4.15 4.76
CA GLU A 123 -14.59 5.32 5.56
C GLU A 123 -13.48 6.40 5.67
N GLY A 124 -12.69 6.60 4.61
CA GLY A 124 -11.54 7.52 4.62
C GLY A 124 -10.35 7.04 5.47
N GLN A 125 -10.42 5.84 6.05
CA GLN A 125 -9.34 5.23 6.83
C GLN A 125 -8.51 4.31 5.93
N PRO A 126 -7.22 4.58 5.71
CA PRO A 126 -6.34 3.78 4.86
C PRO A 126 -6.26 2.33 5.34
N ILE A 127 -6.53 1.36 4.46
CA ILE A 127 -6.42 -0.07 4.79
C ILE A 127 -4.95 -0.50 4.69
N PRO A 128 -4.32 -0.98 5.79
CA PRO A 128 -2.93 -1.42 5.74
C PRO A 128 -2.71 -2.55 4.74
N GLY A 129 -1.83 -2.34 3.76
CA GLY A 129 -1.56 -3.32 2.71
C GLY A 129 -2.43 -3.19 1.45
N LEU A 130 -3.41 -2.27 1.43
CA LEU A 130 -4.09 -1.81 0.21
C LEU A 130 -3.76 -0.34 -0.05
N ALA A 131 -3.85 0.51 0.98
CA ALA A 131 -3.42 1.90 0.94
C ALA A 131 -1.90 1.98 1.11
N ALA A 132 -1.19 1.59 0.05
CA ALA A 132 0.21 1.97 -0.14
C ALA A 132 0.56 1.99 -1.63
N GLN A 133 0.13 3.09 -2.28
CA GLN A 133 0.88 3.94 -3.22
C GLN A 133 0.17 4.11 -4.56
N THR A 134 -0.37 5.32 -4.79
CA THR A 134 -0.45 5.91 -6.11
C THR A 134 0.95 5.91 -6.74
N THR A 135 1.29 4.85 -7.48
CA THR A 135 2.05 4.75 -8.74
C THR A 135 2.65 3.35 -8.95
N THR A 136 2.16 2.61 -9.97
CA THR A 136 2.87 1.51 -10.72
C THR A 136 2.78 0.09 -10.10
N PRO A 137 2.63 -1.00 -10.91
CA PRO A 137 2.23 -2.36 -10.47
C PRO A 137 3.34 -3.11 -9.68
N PRO A 138 3.06 -4.30 -9.10
CA PRO A 138 3.55 -4.70 -7.78
C PRO A 138 5.07 -4.75 -7.71
N LYS A 139 5.66 -3.99 -6.79
CA LYS A 139 7.00 -4.23 -6.31
C LYS A 139 6.94 -5.28 -5.20
N LYS A 140 7.80 -6.30 -5.35
CA LYS A 140 8.44 -7.08 -4.27
C LYS A 140 8.49 -6.27 -2.96
N GLY A 141 8.23 -6.92 -1.83
CA GLY A 141 7.74 -6.34 -0.57
C GLY A 141 8.40 -5.03 -0.09
N ILE A 142 7.78 -4.39 0.91
CA ILE A 142 8.36 -3.22 1.63
C ILE A 142 9.68 -3.59 2.37
N THR A 143 10.10 -4.85 2.32
CA THR A 143 11.42 -5.37 2.72
C THR A 143 12.44 -5.44 1.58
N ASP A 144 12.02 -5.25 0.33
CA ASP A 144 12.82 -5.51 -0.85
C ASP A 144 13.27 -4.18 -1.45
N MET A 145 14.42 -3.72 -0.94
CA MET A 145 15.16 -2.59 -1.48
C MET A 145 15.30 -2.73 -3.00
N ALA A 146 14.92 -1.68 -3.76
CA ALA A 146 14.90 -1.73 -5.21
C ALA A 146 16.25 -2.25 -5.74
N GLU A 147 16.18 -3.36 -6.48
CA GLU A 147 17.33 -4.09 -7.00
C GLU A 147 17.14 -4.44 -8.47
N ILE A 148 18.21 -4.35 -9.25
CA ILE A 148 18.19 -4.69 -10.68
C ILE A 148 19.58 -5.08 -11.17
N LEU A 149 19.62 -5.94 -12.17
CA LEU A 149 20.81 -6.24 -12.96
C LEU A 149 20.81 -5.35 -14.21
N PHE A 150 21.90 -4.63 -14.45
CA PHE A 150 22.11 -3.88 -15.69
C PHE A 150 23.11 -4.64 -16.56
N ASN A 151 22.67 -5.14 -17.70
CA ASN A 151 23.54 -5.74 -18.71
C ASN A 151 23.98 -4.65 -19.70
N ASP A 152 25.24 -4.26 -19.63
CA ASP A 152 25.86 -3.30 -20.54
C ASP A 152 26.21 -3.99 -21.87
N LEU A 153 25.42 -3.71 -22.91
CA LEU A 153 25.55 -4.31 -24.23
C LEU A 153 26.84 -3.89 -24.96
N ASP A 154 27.45 -2.75 -24.60
CA ASP A 154 28.69 -2.29 -25.26
C ASP A 154 29.91 -3.02 -24.73
N THR A 155 29.92 -3.35 -23.44
CA THR A 155 31.07 -3.98 -22.78
C THR A 155 30.85 -5.45 -22.42
N GLY A 156 29.61 -5.94 -22.50
CA GLY A 156 29.19 -7.27 -22.06
C GLY A 156 29.23 -7.45 -20.54
N LYS A 157 29.39 -6.35 -19.78
CA LYS A 157 29.50 -6.39 -18.32
C LYS A 157 28.12 -6.31 -17.68
N VAL A 158 27.91 -7.07 -16.61
CA VAL A 158 26.69 -6.99 -15.81
C VAL A 158 26.98 -6.30 -14.49
N TYR A 159 26.11 -5.37 -14.09
CA TYR A 159 26.17 -4.68 -12.82
C TYR A 159 24.93 -5.02 -11.99
N TYR A 160 25.09 -5.26 -10.71
CA TYR A 160 24.00 -5.30 -9.74
C TYR A 160 23.86 -3.91 -9.12
N TRP A 161 22.67 -3.35 -9.16
CA TRP A 161 22.36 -2.13 -8.43
C TRP A 161 21.35 -2.41 -7.34
N ASN A 162 21.55 -1.80 -6.19
CA ASN A 162 20.56 -1.71 -5.13
C ASN A 162 20.55 -0.29 -4.56
N ILE A 163 19.35 0.21 -4.25
CA ILE A 163 19.11 1.56 -3.72
C ILE A 163 19.94 1.91 -2.46
N LEU A 164 20.35 0.93 -1.66
CA LEU A 164 21.18 1.15 -0.46
C LEU A 164 22.68 1.11 -0.73
N THR A 165 23.11 0.33 -1.73
CA THR A 165 24.54 0.02 -1.92
C THR A 165 25.12 0.56 -3.22
N GLY A 166 24.31 1.18 -4.07
CA GLY A 166 24.70 1.63 -5.39
C GLY A 166 24.99 0.49 -6.36
N ALA A 167 25.63 0.82 -7.48
CA ALA A 167 25.97 -0.11 -8.54
C ALA A 167 27.29 -0.84 -8.27
N LYS A 168 27.31 -2.17 -8.48
CA LYS A 168 28.47 -3.03 -8.31
C LYS A 168 28.63 -3.95 -9.50
N TYR A 169 29.83 -4.01 -10.06
CA TYR A 169 30.14 -4.93 -11.15
C TYR A 169 30.06 -6.40 -10.67
N ILE A 170 29.41 -7.26 -11.46
CA ILE A 170 29.39 -8.72 -11.26
C ILE A 170 30.45 -9.34 -12.16
N GLY A 171 31.61 -9.65 -11.59
CA GLY A 171 32.72 -10.30 -12.31
C GLY A 171 32.74 -11.82 -12.21
N VAL A 172 31.84 -12.42 -11.43
CA VAL A 172 31.81 -13.86 -11.14
C VAL A 172 30.53 -14.47 -11.69
N PRO A 173 30.58 -15.45 -12.60
CA PRO A 173 29.40 -16.05 -13.22
C PRO A 173 28.39 -16.62 -12.21
N ASP A 174 28.86 -17.29 -11.16
CA ASP A 174 28.00 -17.90 -10.14
C ASP A 174 27.14 -16.88 -9.39
N GLN A 175 27.68 -15.67 -9.17
CA GLN A 175 26.92 -14.58 -8.54
C GLN A 175 25.76 -14.13 -9.42
N LEU A 176 25.94 -14.05 -10.74
CA LEU A 176 24.88 -13.71 -11.66
C LEU A 176 23.77 -14.76 -11.65
N GLU A 177 24.13 -16.04 -11.65
CA GLU A 177 23.15 -17.14 -11.62
C GLU A 177 22.36 -17.16 -10.31
N ILE A 178 22.99 -16.88 -9.17
CA ILE A 178 22.31 -16.72 -7.88
C ILE A 178 21.29 -15.56 -7.93
N LEU A 179 21.69 -14.41 -8.48
CA LEU A 179 20.83 -13.22 -8.54
C LEU A 179 19.64 -13.43 -9.50
N LYS A 180 19.85 -14.13 -10.63
CA LYS A 180 18.77 -14.57 -11.52
C LYS A 180 17.84 -15.56 -10.83
N ALA A 181 18.38 -16.55 -10.12
CA ALA A 181 17.60 -17.55 -9.37
C ALA A 181 16.79 -16.90 -8.23
N ALA A 182 17.30 -15.80 -7.65
CA ALA A 182 16.60 -14.97 -6.68
C ALA A 182 15.51 -14.05 -7.30
N GLY A 183 15.31 -14.12 -8.62
CA GLY A 183 14.27 -13.37 -9.33
C GLY A 183 14.59 -11.89 -9.50
N ILE A 184 15.87 -11.49 -9.50
CA ILE A 184 16.24 -10.09 -9.70
C ILE A 184 16.08 -9.75 -11.19
N PRO A 185 15.31 -8.71 -11.53
CA PRO A 185 15.09 -8.34 -12.92
C PRO A 185 16.38 -7.88 -13.59
N MET A 186 16.52 -8.17 -14.88
CA MET A 186 17.62 -7.70 -15.71
C MET A 186 17.13 -6.69 -16.74
N HIS A 187 17.85 -5.58 -16.86
CA HIS A 187 17.64 -4.54 -17.86
C HIS A 187 18.85 -4.46 -18.78
N GLU A 188 18.62 -4.53 -20.07
CA GLU A 188 19.65 -4.34 -21.09
C GLU A 188 19.80 -2.84 -21.39
N THR A 189 21.05 -2.37 -21.40
CA THR A 189 21.36 -0.95 -21.56
C THR A 189 22.72 -0.76 -22.23
N SER A 190 23.00 0.43 -22.74
CA SER A 190 24.31 0.79 -23.30
C SER A 190 25.17 1.48 -22.24
N SER A 191 26.49 1.27 -22.30
CA SER A 191 27.51 1.99 -21.52
C SER A 191 27.43 3.51 -21.66
N LYS A 192 26.83 4.00 -22.76
CA LYS A 192 26.66 5.42 -23.08
C LYS A 192 25.34 5.99 -22.57
N GLY A 193 24.44 5.16 -22.05
CA GLY A 193 23.16 5.61 -21.49
C GLY A 193 23.33 6.25 -20.11
N PRO A 194 22.41 7.15 -19.70
CA PRO A 194 22.51 7.86 -18.42
C PRO A 194 22.17 6.98 -17.20
N TRP A 195 21.95 5.68 -17.38
CA TRP A 195 21.42 4.80 -16.35
C TRP A 195 22.32 4.69 -15.12
N MET A 196 23.66 4.72 -15.29
CA MET A 196 24.60 4.69 -14.16
C MET A 196 24.46 5.95 -13.31
N THR A 197 24.41 7.11 -13.96
CA THR A 197 24.21 8.40 -13.29
C THR A 197 22.87 8.43 -12.57
N ARG A 198 21.78 8.00 -13.22
CA ARG A 198 20.45 7.95 -12.60
C ARG A 198 20.38 6.96 -11.43
N ALA A 199 21.00 5.79 -11.56
CA ALA A 199 21.07 4.82 -10.48
C ALA A 199 21.85 5.37 -9.26
N GLN A 200 22.91 6.13 -9.51
CA GLN A 200 23.67 6.80 -8.46
C GLN A 200 22.86 7.92 -7.80
N GLU A 201 22.21 8.80 -8.57
CA GLU A 201 21.33 9.86 -8.06
C GLU A 201 20.22 9.32 -7.14
N ILE A 202 19.58 8.21 -7.55
CA ILE A 202 18.55 7.53 -6.76
C ILE A 202 19.15 7.01 -5.44
N THR A 203 20.34 6.42 -5.50
CA THR A 203 21.07 5.92 -4.30
C THR A 203 21.37 7.07 -3.35
N ASP A 204 21.95 8.16 -3.86
CA ASP A 204 22.40 9.30 -3.06
C ASP A 204 21.21 10.01 -2.41
N THR A 205 20.14 10.25 -3.17
CA THR A 205 18.91 10.88 -2.66
C THR A 205 18.28 10.02 -1.56
N THR A 206 18.26 8.69 -1.75
CA THR A 206 17.69 7.77 -0.76
C THR A 206 18.54 7.74 0.51
N LEU A 207 19.86 7.64 0.37
CA LEU A 207 20.78 7.65 1.52
C LEU A 207 20.73 8.98 2.27
N ALA A 208 20.56 10.11 1.58
CA ALA A 208 20.35 11.41 2.21
C ALA A 208 19.06 11.42 3.05
N GLY A 209 17.94 10.90 2.53
CA GLY A 209 16.67 10.79 3.26
C GLY A 209 16.73 9.83 4.46
N ILE A 210 17.44 8.71 4.33
CA ILE A 210 17.67 7.79 5.45
C ILE A 210 18.52 8.48 6.54
N THR A 211 19.61 9.14 6.14
CA THR A 211 20.49 9.87 7.05
C THR A 211 19.76 10.99 7.78
N ALA A 212 18.91 11.73 7.07
CA ALA A 212 18.01 12.74 7.62
C ALA A 212 17.12 12.18 8.73
N THR A 213 16.48 11.05 8.47
CA THR A 213 15.58 10.40 9.42
C THR A 213 16.33 9.91 10.66
N ILE A 214 17.49 9.27 10.47
CA ILE A 214 18.36 8.83 11.58
C ILE A 214 18.78 10.02 12.45
N ASN A 215 19.17 11.12 11.82
CA ASN A 215 19.58 12.33 12.51
C ASN A 215 18.42 12.98 13.29
N ALA A 216 17.22 13.02 12.72
CA ALA A 216 16.02 13.51 13.39
C ALA A 216 15.64 12.63 14.59
N GLN A 217 15.72 11.31 14.44
CA GLN A 217 15.51 10.36 15.54
C GLN A 217 16.55 10.55 16.66
N ALA A 218 17.82 10.71 16.31
CA ALA A 218 18.88 10.98 17.28
C ALA A 218 18.60 12.29 18.06
N ALA A 219 18.20 13.36 17.37
CA ALA A 219 17.83 14.63 17.99
C ALA A 219 16.59 14.51 18.91
N ALA A 220 15.58 13.74 18.49
CA ALA A 220 14.40 13.47 19.31
C ALA A 220 14.78 12.71 20.59
N ILE A 221 15.60 11.66 20.49
CA ILE A 221 16.07 10.87 21.64
C ILE A 221 16.90 11.73 22.59
N GLU A 222 17.80 12.56 22.07
CA GLU A 222 18.60 13.48 22.86
C GLU A 222 17.71 14.48 23.62
N THR A 223 16.68 15.00 22.96
CA THR A 223 15.73 15.95 23.57
C THR A 223 14.89 15.29 24.65
N LEU A 224 14.35 14.10 24.40
CA LEU A 224 13.63 13.30 25.39
C LEU A 224 14.48 13.04 26.64
N SER A 225 15.76 12.69 26.44
CA SER A 225 16.72 12.46 27.52
C SER A 225 16.95 13.73 28.36
N LYS A 226 17.05 14.90 27.73
CA LYS A 226 17.26 16.19 28.41
C LYS A 226 16.01 16.73 29.11
N SER A 227 14.82 16.38 28.64
CA SER A 227 13.54 16.84 29.19
C SER A 227 12.93 15.88 30.23
N MET A 228 13.72 14.95 30.77
CA MET A 228 13.27 14.03 31.82
C MET A 228 12.74 14.79 33.04
N GLY A 229 11.47 14.57 33.39
CA GLY A 229 10.79 15.22 34.52
C GLY A 229 10.10 16.55 34.20
N ALA A 230 10.15 17.01 32.94
CA ALA A 230 9.36 18.15 32.47
C ALA A 230 7.88 17.77 32.23
N ASP A 231 7.03 18.77 32.05
CA ASP A 231 5.63 18.58 31.69
C ASP A 231 5.49 17.93 30.28
N PRO A 232 4.57 16.98 30.07
CA PRO A 232 4.41 16.29 28.79
C PRO A 232 4.22 17.20 27.57
N GLU A 233 3.52 18.34 27.71
CA GLU A 233 3.33 19.27 26.59
C GLU A 233 4.63 19.98 26.21
N GLN A 234 5.45 20.31 27.22
CA GLN A 234 6.77 20.92 27.00
C GLN A 234 7.74 19.94 26.33
N ILE A 235 7.68 18.65 26.72
CA ILE A 235 8.46 17.60 26.07
C ILE A 235 8.07 17.47 24.59
N ALA A 236 6.77 17.44 24.29
CA ALA A 236 6.27 17.32 22.91
C ALA A 236 6.74 18.49 22.03
N GLN A 237 6.63 19.73 22.53
CA GLN A 237 7.08 20.92 21.82
C GLN A 237 8.60 20.91 21.58
N ALA A 238 9.39 20.54 22.59
CA ALA A 238 10.84 20.49 22.47
C ALA A 238 11.28 19.44 21.44
N VAL A 239 10.68 18.25 21.46
CA VAL A 239 10.97 17.19 20.49
C VAL A 239 10.57 17.61 19.08
N GLN A 240 9.39 18.21 18.91
CA GLN A 240 8.93 18.71 17.61
C GLN A 240 9.91 19.74 17.03
N GLN A 241 10.36 20.69 17.86
CA GLN A 241 11.30 21.72 17.43
C GLN A 241 12.66 21.12 17.06
N ALA A 242 13.21 20.22 17.88
CA ALA A 242 14.50 19.59 17.60
C ALA A 242 14.49 18.75 16.31
N VAL A 243 13.38 18.05 16.05
CA VAL A 243 13.18 17.31 14.79
C VAL A 243 13.10 18.30 13.61
N LYS A 244 12.30 19.37 13.74
CA LYS A 244 12.15 20.40 12.70
C LYS A 244 13.48 21.05 12.36
N ASP A 245 14.23 21.52 13.36
CA ASP A 245 15.54 22.17 13.15
C ASP A 245 16.51 21.25 12.43
N LYS A 246 16.48 19.94 12.74
CA LYS A 246 17.35 18.97 12.08
C LYS A 246 16.94 18.73 10.63
N LEU A 247 15.64 18.68 10.36
CA LEU A 247 15.12 18.55 9.00
C LEU A 247 15.40 19.80 8.16
N ASP A 248 15.23 20.99 8.73
CA ASP A 248 15.49 22.28 8.06
C ASP A 248 16.99 22.48 7.76
N SER A 249 17.88 21.81 8.49
CA SER A 249 19.34 21.84 8.25
C SER A 249 19.83 20.93 7.10
N LEU A 250 18.94 20.15 6.48
CA LEU A 250 19.30 19.25 5.39
C LEU A 250 19.31 19.98 4.05
N GLU A 251 20.51 20.14 3.49
CA GLU A 251 20.68 20.49 2.09
C GLU A 251 20.77 19.21 1.25
N ILE A 252 19.76 18.95 0.40
CA ILE A 252 19.81 17.88 -0.60
C ILE A 252 20.21 18.50 -1.93
N THR A 253 21.47 18.36 -2.29
CA THR A 253 21.97 18.81 -3.60
C THR A 253 21.66 17.76 -4.66
N ILE A 254 20.71 18.06 -5.55
CA ILE A 254 20.48 17.27 -6.77
C ILE A 254 21.25 17.96 -7.90
N SER A 255 22.38 17.38 -8.31
CA SER A 255 23.12 17.84 -9.49
C SER A 255 22.41 17.32 -10.73
N ALA A 256 21.79 18.21 -11.50
CA ALA A 256 21.28 17.89 -12.83
C ALA A 256 22.35 18.22 -13.88
N GLU A 257 22.78 17.21 -14.66
CA GLU A 257 23.46 17.40 -15.95
C GLU A 257 22.51 17.00 -17.09
#